data_AF-A0A7X3VCI7-F1
#
_entry.id   AF-A0A7X3VCI7-F1
#
_cell.length_a   1.000
_cell.length_b   1.000
_cell.length_c   1.000
_cell.angle_alpha   90.00
_cell.angle_beta   90.00
_cell.angle_gamma   90.00
#
_symmetry.space_group_name_H-M   'P 1'
#
loop_
_entity.id
_entity.type
_entity.pdbx_description
1 polymer ?
#
loop_
_entity_poly.entity_id
_entity_poly.type
_entity_poly.pdbx_seq_one_letter_code
_entity_poly.pdbx_strand_id
1 'polypeptide(L)' 'SESTGVFHGPRESGEPRFRLDAGSEVRLLEARGAWWKIGIFDSGVEGWIAGADAETVLSDRG' A
#
# COMPACT_ATOMS: atom_id res chain seq x y z
N SER A 1 -7.13 -6.00 13.91
CA SER A 1 -7.24 -5.42 12.56
C SER A 1 -6.02 -4.58 12.34
N GLU A 2 -5.05 -5.09 11.58
CA GLU A 2 -3.90 -4.31 11.15
C GLU A 2 -4.30 -3.63 9.83
N SER A 3 -4.23 -2.31 9.80
CA SER A 3 -4.56 -1.52 8.61
C SER A 3 -3.35 -0.72 8.21
N THR A 4 -2.93 -0.81 6.95
CA THR A 4 -1.71 -0.15 6.45
C THR A 4 -2.05 1.19 5.80
N GLY A 5 -1.24 2.21 6.09
CA GLY A 5 -1.39 3.54 5.51
C GLY A 5 -0.91 3.60 4.05
N VAL A 6 -1.67 4.28 3.19
CA VAL A 6 -1.28 4.59 1.82
C VAL A 6 -1.14 6.11 1.64
N PHE A 7 -0.03 6.53 1.05
CA PHE A 7 0.45 7.93 0.99
C PHE A 7 0.46 8.47 -0.45
N HIS A 8 0.53 9.79 -0.64
CA HIS A 8 0.60 10.39 -1.99
C HIS A 8 1.98 10.24 -2.63
N GLY A 9 3.03 10.11 -1.82
CA GLY A 9 4.40 9.91 -2.30
C GLY A 9 5.31 9.16 -1.32
N PRO A 10 6.46 8.68 -1.81
CA PRO A 10 7.49 8.12 -0.96
C PRO A 10 8.11 9.24 -0.11
N ARG A 11 8.07 9.11 1.22
CA ARG A 11 8.51 10.09 2.26
C ARG A 11 7.57 11.27 2.59
N GLU A 12 6.28 11.05 2.65
CA GLU A 12 5.41 11.95 3.44
C GLU A 12 5.30 11.44 4.87
N SER A 13 5.95 12.11 5.83
CA SER A 13 5.80 11.86 7.28
C SER A 13 4.50 12.45 7.83
N GLY A 14 3.38 12.20 7.14
CA GLY A 14 2.04 12.70 7.48
C GLY A 14 1.07 11.58 7.80
N GLU A 15 -0.20 11.93 8.02
CA GLU A 15 -1.27 10.94 8.10
C GLU A 15 -1.50 10.29 6.72
N PRO A 16 -1.81 8.99 6.66
CA PRO A 16 -2.07 8.32 5.40
C PRO A 16 -3.34 8.89 4.74
N ARG A 17 -3.32 8.99 3.41
CA ARG A 17 -4.49 9.42 2.61
C ARG A 17 -5.68 8.50 2.83
N PHE A 18 -5.41 7.21 2.96
CA PHE A 18 -6.37 6.18 3.31
C PHE A 18 -5.66 4.98 3.93
N ARG A 19 -6.44 4.14 4.60
CA ARG A 19 -5.96 2.87 5.15
C ARG A 19 -6.46 1.72 4.30
N LEU A 20 -5.58 0.76 4.07
CA LEU A 20 -5.90 -0.54 3.51
C LEU A 20 -6.11 -1.53 4.65
N ASP A 21 -7.24 -2.22 4.62
CA ASP A 21 -7.44 -3.37 5.48
C ASP A 21 -6.63 -4.57 4.96
N ALA A 22 -6.20 -5.42 5.89
CA ALA A 22 -5.60 -6.70 5.54
C ALA A 22 -6.51 -7.47 4.57
N GLY A 23 -5.91 -8.11 3.56
CA GLY A 23 -6.64 -8.81 2.51
C GLY A 23 -7.21 -7.93 1.39
N SER A 24 -6.95 -6.62 1.34
CA SER A 24 -7.33 -5.79 0.17
C SER A 24 -6.58 -6.22 -1.09
N GLU A 25 -7.26 -6.32 -2.24
CA GLU A 25 -6.63 -6.65 -3.53
C GLU A 25 -5.91 -5.45 -4.11
N VAL A 26 -4.59 -5.55 -4.21
CA VAL A 26 -3.74 -4.48 -4.75
C VAL A 26 -2.79 -5.04 -5.80
N ARG A 27 -2.47 -4.22 -6.80
CA ARG A 27 -1.41 -4.47 -7.79
C ARG A 27 -0.21 -3.59 -7.50
N LEU A 28 0.99 -4.16 -7.61
CA LEU A 28 2.21 -3.37 -7.65
C LEU A 28 2.31 -2.65 -9.00
N LEU A 29 2.44 -1.34 -8.95
CA LEU A 29 2.62 -0.47 -10.12
C LEU A 29 4.08 -0.07 -10.30
N GLU A 30 4.75 0.24 -9.18
CA GLU A 30 6.14 0.70 -9.21
C GLU A 30 6.84 0.43 -7.87
N ALA A 31 8.15 0.18 -7.89
CA ALA A 31 8.95 0.07 -6.67
C ALA A 31 10.12 1.06 -6.71
N ARG A 32 10.25 1.90 -5.67
CA ARG A 32 11.36 2.85 -5.49
C ARG A 32 11.94 2.72 -4.09
N GLY A 33 13.03 1.97 -3.98
CA GLY A 33 13.69 1.72 -2.70
C GLY A 33 12.74 1.02 -1.71
N ALA A 34 12.54 1.62 -0.55
CA ALA A 34 11.66 1.09 0.50
C ALA A 34 10.16 1.40 0.28
N TRP A 35 9.78 1.99 -0.85
CA TRP A 35 8.40 2.42 -1.12
C TRP A 35 7.87 1.83 -2.41
N TRP A 36 6.66 1.31 -2.34
CA TRP A 36 5.98 0.67 -3.47
C TRP A 36 4.74 1.47 -3.81
N LYS A 37 4.60 1.84 -5.08
CA LYS A 37 3.36 2.39 -5.60
C LYS A 37 2.44 1.23 -5.94
N ILE A 38 1.25 1.22 -5.36
CA ILE A 38 0.23 0.20 -5.56
C ILE A 38 -1.04 0.84 -6.14
N GLY A 39 -1.83 0.03 -6.83
CA GLY A 39 -3.20 0.36 -7.22
C GLY A 39 -4.18 -0.65 -6.61
N ILE A 40 -5.31 -0.19 -6.08
CA ILE A 40 -6.37 -1.05 -5.56
C ILE A 40 -7.26 -1.49 -6.73
N PHE A 41 -7.49 -2.81 -6.86
CA PHE A 41 -8.23 -3.37 -8.00
C PHE A 41 -9.66 -2.84 -8.10
N ASP A 42 -10.42 -2.81 -7.01
CA ASP A 42 -11.84 -2.46 -7.03
C ASP A 42 -12.13 -0.94 -7.10
N SER A 43 -11.20 -0.10 -6.64
CA SER A 43 -11.44 1.34 -6.53
C SER A 43 -10.68 2.17 -7.57
N GLY A 44 -9.69 1.57 -8.26
CA GLY A 44 -8.80 2.30 -9.16
C GLY A 44 -7.91 3.33 -8.45
N VAL A 45 -7.94 3.37 -7.12
CA VAL A 45 -7.15 4.29 -6.31
C VAL A 45 -5.70 3.82 -6.29
N GLU A 46 -4.78 4.77 -6.47
CA GLU A 46 -3.35 4.52 -6.41
C GLU A 46 -2.72 5.26 -5.23
N GLY A 47 -1.63 4.71 -4.71
CA GLY A 47 -0.80 5.40 -3.72
C GLY A 47 0.42 4.60 -3.31
N TRP A 48 1.17 5.13 -2.35
CA TRP A 48 2.44 4.59 -1.92
C TRP A 48 2.33 3.91 -0.57
N ILE A 49 2.92 2.74 -0.44
CA ILE A 49 2.99 1.93 0.77
C ILE A 49 4.45 1.61 1.06
N ALA A 50 4.83 1.44 2.32
CA ALA A 50 6.18 0.96 2.65
C ALA A 50 6.30 -0.51 2.20
N GLY A 51 7.43 -0.87 1.59
CA GLY A 51 7.65 -2.21 1.04
C GLY A 51 7.43 -3.32 2.07
N ALA A 52 7.88 -3.11 3.31
CA ALA A 52 7.69 -4.06 4.40
C ALA A 52 6.19 -4.30 4.73
N ASP A 53 5.36 -3.27 4.65
CA ASP A 53 3.91 -3.41 4.87
C ASP A 53 3.22 -4.01 3.64
N ALA A 54 3.71 -3.68 2.44
CA ALA A 54 3.22 -4.24 1.19
C ALA A 54 3.43 -5.76 1.14
N GLU A 55 4.58 -6.25 1.64
CA GLU A 55 4.83 -7.68 1.78
C GLU A 55 3.78 -8.34 2.66
N THR A 56 3.39 -7.75 3.79
CA THR A 56 2.32 -8.29 4.65
C THR A 56 0.98 -8.33 3.93
N VAL A 57 0.59 -7.23 3.27
CA VAL A 57 -0.70 -7.15 2.53
C VAL A 57 -0.76 -8.14 1.36
N LEU A 58 0.38 -8.42 0.73
CA LEU A 58 0.47 -9.40 -0.36
C LEU A 58 0.62 -10.84 0.16
N SER A 59 1.28 -11.05 1.30
CA SER A 59 1.59 -12.38 1.85
C SER A 59 0.44 -13.00 2.64
N ASP A 60 -0.51 -12.20 3.15
CA ASP A 60 -1.75 -12.70 3.77
C ASP A 60 -2.70 -13.40 2.75
N ARG A 61 -2.23 -13.55 1.51
CA ARG A 61 -2.82 -14.38 0.44
C ARG A 61 -2.06 -15.70 0.23
N GLY A 62 -1.66 -16.35 1.33
CA GLY A 62 -1.18 -17.73 1.34
C GLY A 62 -2.29 -18.72 1.66
#